data_AF-A0A3D0CML1-F1
#
_entry.id   AF-A0A3D0CML1-F1
#
_cell.length_a   1.000
_cell.length_b   1.000
_cell.length_c   1.000
_cell.angle_alpha   90.00
_cell.angle_beta   90.00
_cell.angle_gamma   90.00
#
_symmetry.space_group_name_H-M   'P 1'
#
loop_
_entity.id
_entity.type
_entity.pdbx_description
1 polymer ?
#
loop_
_entity_poly.entity_id
_entity_poly.type
_entity_poly.pdbx_seq_one_letter_code
_entity_poly.pdbx_strand_id
1 'polypeptide(L)'
;MGDILISASGSIGRTVVYQGEDEYFQDSNIVWLKHDNRLDNKFLKQFYSIVKWQGLEGSTIKRLYNKNILDTDISIPSTIEQNKIGMFFNN
;
A
#
# COMPACT_ATOMS: atom_id res chain seq x y z
N MET A 1 -3.06 2.24 -14.83
CA MET A 1 -3.08 0.76 -14.64
C MET A 1 -1.90 0.41 -13.77
N GLY A 2 -2.14 -0.25 -12.64
CA GLY A 2 -1.12 -0.52 -11.62
C GLY A 2 -1.29 0.24 -10.30
N ASP A 3 -2.39 0.95 -10.09
CA ASP A 3 -2.63 1.72 -8.85
C ASP A 3 -2.52 0.81 -7.61
N ILE A 4 -2.04 1.34 -6.49
CA ILE A 4 -1.89 0.55 -5.26
C ILE A 4 -3.16 0.67 -4.42
N LEU A 5 -3.68 -0.47 -3.98
CA LEU A 5 -4.82 -0.56 -3.07
C LEU A 5 -4.36 -1.07 -1.72
N ILE A 6 -4.78 -0.40 -0.64
CA ILE A 6 -4.50 -0.81 0.74
C ILE A 6 -5.80 -1.07 1.49
N SER A 7 -5.87 -2.20 2.19
CA SER A 7 -6.95 -2.50 3.11
C SER A 7 -6.82 -1.69 4.41
N ALA A 8 -7.83 -0.87 4.70
CA ALA A 8 -7.91 0.00 5.86
C ALA A 8 -8.60 -0.65 7.08
N SER A 9 -9.26 -1.80 6.93
CA SER A 9 -9.86 -2.55 8.04
C SER A 9 -9.90 -4.05 7.75
N GLY A 10 -10.08 -4.87 8.80
CA GLY A 10 -9.97 -6.32 8.67
C GLY A 10 -8.52 -6.76 8.45
N SER A 11 -8.12 -7.07 7.21
CA SER A 11 -6.72 -7.37 6.85
C SER A 11 -5.89 -6.09 6.66
N ILE A 12 -5.82 -5.28 7.72
CA ILE A 12 -5.21 -3.94 7.71
C ILE A 12 -3.80 -3.98 7.11
N GLY A 13 -3.52 -3.08 6.17
CA GLY A 13 -2.22 -2.95 5.53
C GLY A 13 -1.99 -3.91 4.36
N ARG A 14 -2.91 -4.86 4.12
CA ARG A 14 -2.82 -5.72 2.94
C ARG A 14 -2.83 -4.84 1.69
N THR A 15 -1.81 -5.02 0.87
CA THR A 15 -1.54 -4.16 -0.29
C THR A 15 -1.56 -4.98 -1.57
N VAL A 16 -2.27 -4.51 -2.60
CA VAL A 16 -2.37 -5.15 -3.91
C VAL A 16 -2.19 -4.13 -5.03
N VAL A 17 -1.74 -4.60 -6.20
CA VAL A 17 -1.62 -3.80 -7.42
C VAL A 17 -2.89 -3.99 -8.23
N TYR A 18 -3.62 -2.90 -8.47
CA TYR A 18 -4.83 -2.89 -9.27
C TYR A 18 -4.50 -3.09 -10.75
N GLN A 19 -4.96 -4.22 -11.32
CA GLN A 19 -4.67 -4.59 -12.71
C GLN A 19 -5.73 -4.10 -13.70
N GLY A 20 -6.76 -3.39 -13.26
CA GLY A 20 -7.81 -2.88 -14.14
C GLY A 20 -8.99 -3.84 -14.35
N GLU A 21 -9.05 -4.94 -13.61
CA GLU A 21 -10.22 -5.81 -13.61
C GLU A 21 -11.36 -5.19 -12.78
N ASP A 22 -12.60 -5.56 -13.10
CA ASP A 22 -13.81 -5.18 -12.35
C ASP A 22 -13.89 -5.95 -11.02
N GLU A 23 -12.85 -5.85 -10.19
CA GLU A 23 -12.91 -6.32 -8.80
C GLU A 23 -13.74 -5.32 -7.98
N TYR A 24 -14.88 -5.79 -7.48
CA TYR A 24 -15.76 -5.01 -6.62
C TYR A 24 -15.12 -4.87 -5.23
N PHE A 25 -14.38 -3.79 -5.02
CA PHE A 25 -13.86 -3.41 -3.71
C PHE A 25 -14.97 -2.68 -2.93
N GLN A 26 -15.39 -3.18 -1.76
CA GLN A 26 -16.31 -2.43 -0.90
C GLN A 26 -15.62 -1.14 -0.42
N ASP A 27 -16.07 -0.01 -0.95
CA ASP A 27 -15.37 1.29 -0.95
C ASP A 27 -14.94 1.79 0.44
N SER A 28 -15.65 1.42 1.51
CA SER A 28 -15.35 1.96 2.84
C SER A 28 -14.10 1.37 3.48
N ASN A 29 -13.51 0.30 2.95
CA ASN A 29 -12.36 -0.38 3.58
C ASN A 29 -11.12 -0.44 2.70
N ILE A 30 -11.16 0.07 1.48
CA ILE A 30 -10.02 0.07 0.56
C ILE A 30 -9.60 1.51 0.25
N VAL A 31 -8.32 1.80 0.41
CA VAL A 31 -7.72 3.09 0.09
C VAL A 31 -6.97 2.96 -1.22
N TRP A 32 -7.29 3.82 -2.18
CA TRP A 32 -6.58 3.95 -3.45
C TRP A 32 -5.42 4.92 -3.30
N LEU A 33 -4.21 4.44 -3.54
CA LEU A 33 -3.01 5.25 -3.51
C LEU A 33 -2.57 5.61 -4.92
N LYS A 34 -2.37 6.91 -5.12
CA LYS A 34 -1.75 7.48 -6.31
C LYS A 34 -0.46 8.16 -5.88
N HIS A 35 0.59 7.92 -6.65
CA HIS A 35 1.89 8.54 -6.46
C HIS A 35 2.44 8.99 -7.81
N ASP A 36 3.49 9.81 -7.78
CA ASP A 36 4.23 10.23 -8.97
C ASP A 36 5.25 9.18 -9.42
N ASN A 37 6.01 9.47 -10.48
CA ASN A 37 6.95 8.53 -11.08
C ASN A 37 8.22 8.26 -10.26
N ARG A 38 8.35 8.82 -9.04
CA ARG A 38 9.51 8.57 -8.16
C ARG A 38 9.43 7.22 -7.47
N LEU A 39 8.23 6.63 -7.38
CA LEU A 39 7.98 5.34 -6.76
C LEU A 39 7.54 4.32 -7.80
N ASP A 40 8.03 3.10 -7.66
CA ASP A 40 7.56 1.93 -8.42
C ASP A 40 6.50 1.16 -7.62
N ASN A 41 5.44 0.71 -8.30
CA ASN A 41 4.31 -0.01 -7.67
C ASN A 41 4.75 -1.32 -7.02
N LYS A 42 5.68 -2.06 -7.63
CA LYS A 42 6.16 -3.32 -7.05
C LYS A 42 6.99 -3.04 -5.81
N PHE A 43 7.87 -2.04 -5.85
CA PHE A 43 8.59 -1.59 -4.66
C PHE A 43 7.63 -1.15 -3.54
N LEU A 44 6.66 -0.28 -3.86
CA LEU A 44 5.73 0.27 -2.89
C LEU A 44 4.85 -0.81 -2.24
N LYS A 45 4.42 -1.82 -3.01
CA LYS A 45 3.75 -3.02 -2.49
C LYS A 45 4.61 -3.74 -1.45
N GLN A 46 5.90 -3.94 -1.71
CA GLN A 46 6.80 -4.62 -0.77
C GLN A 46 7.12 -3.76 0.45
N PHE A 47 7.21 -2.43 0.28
CA PHE A 47 7.36 -1.53 1.41
C PHE A 47 6.16 -1.64 2.35
N TYR A 48 4.93 -1.47 1.85
CA TYR A 48 3.74 -1.53 2.70
C TYR A 48 3.47 -2.91 3.30
N SER A 49 3.97 -3.99 2.70
CA SER A 49 3.84 -5.33 3.29
C SER A 49 4.64 -5.52 4.58
N ILE A 50 5.70 -4.72 4.78
CA ILE A 50 6.54 -4.76 5.99
C ILE A 50 6.26 -3.61 6.97
N VAL A 51 5.47 -2.61 6.58
CA VAL A 51 5.12 -1.48 7.45
C VAL A 51 4.30 -1.98 8.65
N LYS A 52 4.78 -1.63 9.84
CA LYS A 52 4.03 -1.80 11.09
C LYS A 52 3.22 -0.53 11.35
N TRP A 53 1.94 -0.58 11.03
CA TRP A 53 1.02 0.54 11.19
C TRP A 53 0.88 0.96 12.66
N GLN A 54 1.13 2.24 12.94
CA GLN A 54 0.95 2.85 14.25
C GLN A 54 -0.30 3.75 14.25
N GLY A 55 -0.88 3.96 15.44
CA GLY A 55 -2.04 4.84 15.59
C GLY A 55 -3.33 4.28 15.00
N LEU A 56 -3.50 2.95 14.97
CA LEU A 56 -4.75 2.31 14.58
C LEU A 56 -5.86 2.64 15.58
N GLU A 57 -6.88 3.38 15.14
CA GLU A 57 -8.00 3.77 16.01
C GLU A 57 -9.17 2.79 15.91
N GLY A 58 -10.15 2.97 16.80
CA GLY A 58 -11.30 2.08 16.96
C GLY A 58 -11.10 1.06 18.10
N SER A 59 -12.15 0.91 18.91
CA SER A 59 -12.18 -0.03 20.05
C SER A 59 -12.47 -1.45 19.58
N THR A 60 -13.59 -1.65 18.87
CA THR A 60 -14.05 -2.96 18.40
C THR A 60 -13.47 -3.33 17.03
N ILE A 61 -13.40 -2.37 16.09
CA ILE A 61 -12.82 -2.58 14.76
C ILE A 61 -11.63 -1.64 14.64
N LYS A 62 -10.42 -2.22 14.51
CA LYS A 62 -9.22 -1.44 14.21
C LYS A 62 -9.29 -0.90 12.79
N ARG A 63 -8.87 0.35 12.61
CA ARG A 63 -8.88 1.05 11.33
C ARG A 63 -7.57 1.79 11.08
N LEU A 64 -7.09 1.69 9.85
CA LEU A 64 -5.98 2.46 9.31
C LEU A 64 -6.56 3.64 8.54
N TYR A 65 -6.30 4.86 8.99
CA TYR A 65 -6.76 6.07 8.32
C TYR A 65 -5.73 6.57 7.32
N ASN A 66 -6.20 7.36 6.34
CA ASN A 66 -5.33 7.97 5.32
C ASN A 66 -4.18 8.76 5.94
N LYS A 67 -4.42 9.43 7.08
CA LYS A 67 -3.36 10.13 7.80
C LYS A 67 -2.22 9.20 8.21
N ASN A 68 -2.52 8.02 8.77
CA ASN A 68 -1.48 7.06 9.15
C ASN A 68 -0.66 6.60 7.94
N ILE A 69 -1.30 6.45 6.78
CA ILE A 69 -0.64 6.06 5.53
C ILE A 69 0.28 7.18 5.02
N LEU A 70 -0.20 8.42 5.02
CA LEU A 70 0.54 9.59 4.55
C LEU A 70 1.70 9.99 5.48
N ASP A 71 1.54 9.76 6.79
CA ASP A 71 2.57 10.02 7.81
C ASP A 71 3.61 8.89 7.91
N THR A 72 3.49 7.82 7.11
CA THR A 72 4.46 6.73 7.09
C THR A 72 5.73 7.14 6.34
N ASP A 73 6.84 7.22 7.05
CA ASP A 73 8.14 7.53 6.47
C ASP A 73 8.62 6.43 5.52
N ILE A 74 9.03 6.83 4.32
CA ILE A 74 9.55 5.95 3.28
C ILE A 74 10.89 6.48 2.76
N SER A 75 11.91 5.63 2.77
CA SER A 75 13.16 5.89 2.04
C SER A 75 12.92 5.60 0.56
N ILE A 76 13.22 6.57 -0.31
CA ILE A 76 13.04 6.43 -1.77
C ILE A 76 14.40 6.14 -2.39
N PRO A 77 14.76 4.87 -2.65
CA PRO A 77 16.03 4.53 -3.30
C PRO A 77 15.98 4.84 -4.80
N SER A 78 17.09 4.63 -5.50
CA SER A 78 17.16 4.83 -6.96
C SER A 78 16.14 3.94 -7.70
N THR A 79 15.66 4.37 -8.86
CA THR A 79 14.72 3.59 -9.69
C THR A 79 15.23 2.18 -10.00
N ILE A 80 16.54 2.02 -10.19
CA ILE A 80 17.16 0.71 -10.45
C ILE A 80 17.01 -0.21 -9.22
N GLU A 81 17.24 0.33 -8.03
CA GLU A 81 17.13 -0.41 -6.78
C GLU A 81 15.68 -0.74 -6.43
N GLN A 82 14.75 0.20 -6.62
CA GLN A 82 13.32 -0.04 -6.48
C GLN A 82 12.87 -1.23 -7.35
N ASN A 83 13.28 -1.25 -8.62
CA ASN A 83 12.97 -2.36 -9.53
C ASN A 83 13.56 -3.69 -9.04
N LYS A 84 14.83 -3.70 -8.59
CA LYS A 84 15.47 -4.92 -8.06
C LYS A 84 14.74 -5.47 -6.85
N ILE A 85 14.40 -4.61 -5.88
CA ILE A 85 13.67 -4.99 -4.67
C ILE A 85 12.27 -5.50 -5.04
N GLY A 86 11.54 -4.72 -5.86
CA GLY A 86 10.20 -5.07 -6.32
C GLY A 86 10.16 -6.41 -7.04
N MET A 87 11.14 -6.70 -7.90
CA MET A 87 11.25 -7.98 -8.60
C MET A 87 11.65 -9.14 -7.68
N PHE A 88 12.60 -8.92 -6.77
CA PHE A 88 13.11 -9.97 -5.87
C PHE A 88 12.00 -10.60 -5.02
N PHE A 89 11.03 -9.81 -4.57
CA PHE A 89 9.91 -10.27 -3.74
C PHE A 89 8.62 -10.52 -4.53
N ASN A 90 8.66 -10.47 -5.86
CA ASN A 90 7.49 -10.71 -6.73
C ASN A 90 7.52 -12.14 -7.29
N ASN A 91 7.50 -13.13 -6.39
CA ASN A 91 7.27 -14.55 -6.70
C ASN A 91 5.78 -14.88 -6.67
#